data_AF-A0A7Y0DK56-F1
#
_entry.id   AF-A0A7Y0DK56-F1
#
_cell.length_a   1.000
_cell.length_b   1.000
_cell.length_c   1.000
_cell.angle_alpha   90.00
_cell.angle_beta   90.00
_cell.angle_gamma   90.00
#
_symmetry.space_group_name_H-M   'P 1'
#
loop_
_entity.id
_entity.type
_entity.pdbx_description
1 polymer ?
#
loop_
_entity_poly.entity_id
_entity_poly.type
_entity_poly.pdbx_seq_one_letter_code
_entity_poly.pdbx_strand_id
1 'polypeptide(L)'
;MSAHFSVVITPQGWEFDTPDTHPLLVSAQLAGVRLPSSCRNGTCRTCICRLLRGRVSYRIEWPGLSAEEKADGFILPCVAYAESNLVIDIPNAVRHADVS
;
A
#
# COMPACT_ATOMS: atom_id res chain seq x y z
N MET A 1 -9.70 4.22 -19.79
CA MET A 1 -10.30 3.17 -18.95
C MET A 1 -9.29 2.86 -17.87
N SER A 2 -9.54 3.26 -16.63
CA SER A 2 -8.63 3.00 -15.52
C SER A 2 -8.87 1.60 -14.98
N ALA A 3 -7.81 0.83 -14.75
CA ALA A 3 -7.95 -0.47 -14.11
C ALA A 3 -8.14 -0.27 -12.60
N HIS A 4 -9.03 -1.06 -11.99
CA HIS A 4 -9.21 -1.11 -10.55
C HIS A 4 -8.78 -2.48 -10.04
N PHE A 5 -8.12 -2.47 -8.89
CA PHE A 5 -7.62 -3.66 -8.23
C PHE A 5 -8.06 -3.67 -6.77
N SER A 6 -8.36 -4.85 -6.26
CA SER A 6 -8.68 -5.05 -4.84
C SER A 6 -7.41 -5.24 -4.03
N VAL A 7 -7.34 -4.62 -2.86
CA VAL A 7 -6.23 -4.69 -1.93
C VAL A 7 -6.72 -5.14 -0.57
N VAL A 8 -6.23 -6.27 -0.11
CA VAL A 8 -6.54 -6.85 1.20
C VAL A 8 -5.40 -6.58 2.17
N ILE A 9 -5.73 -6.08 3.36
CA ILE A 9 -4.81 -5.81 4.46
C ILE A 9 -4.92 -6.91 5.51
N THR A 10 -3.80 -7.55 5.81
CA THR A 10 -3.67 -8.52 6.91
C THR A 10 -2.96 -7.90 8.12
N PRO A 11 -3.18 -8.42 9.34
CA PRO A 11 -4.14 -9.46 9.73
C PRO A 11 -5.58 -8.97 9.92
N GLN A 12 -5.88 -7.68 9.77
CA GLN A 12 -7.23 -7.17 10.05
C GLN A 12 -8.31 -7.68 9.07
N GLY A 13 -7.91 -8.12 7.87
CA GLY A 13 -8.82 -8.61 6.83
C GLY A 13 -9.60 -7.50 6.13
N TRP A 14 -9.11 -6.25 6.17
CA TRP A 14 -9.77 -5.12 5.52
C TRP A 14 -9.48 -5.13 4.03
N GLU A 15 -10.47 -4.76 3.22
CA GLU A 15 -10.35 -4.70 1.77
C GLU A 15 -10.72 -3.30 1.28
N PHE A 16 -9.98 -2.82 0.29
CA PHE A 16 -10.29 -1.58 -0.41
C PHE A 16 -9.92 -1.67 -1.89
N ASP A 17 -10.67 -0.95 -2.72
CA ASP A 17 -10.36 -0.82 -4.14
C ASP A 17 -9.37 0.32 -4.38
N THR A 18 -8.44 0.09 -5.31
CA THR A 18 -7.50 1.11 -5.77
C THR A 18 -7.43 1.12 -7.28
N PRO A 19 -7.49 2.30 -7.94
CA PRO A 19 -7.17 2.40 -9.35
C PRO A 19 -5.65 2.35 -9.58
N ASP A 20 -5.25 1.99 -10.78
CA ASP A 20 -3.86 2.07 -11.30
C ASP A 20 -3.31 3.51 -11.40
N THR A 21 -4.18 4.51 -11.21
CA THR A 21 -3.87 5.93 -11.25
C THR A 21 -3.48 6.52 -9.91
N HIS A 22 -3.79 5.85 -8.79
CA HIS A 22 -3.55 6.37 -7.44
C HIS A 22 -2.61 5.47 -6.64
N PRO A 23 -1.81 6.07 -5.73
CA PRO A 23 -1.06 5.29 -4.75
C PRO A 23 -1.98 4.55 -3.79
N LEU A 24 -1.56 3.36 -3.34
CA LEU A 24 -2.32 2.54 -2.38
C LEU A 24 -2.72 3.31 -1.12
N LEU A 25 -1.85 4.19 -0.61
CA LEU A 25 -2.13 5.02 0.55
C LEU A 25 -3.33 5.95 0.35
N VAL A 26 -3.47 6.53 -0.84
CA VAL A 26 -4.58 7.46 -1.14
C VAL A 26 -5.89 6.69 -1.20
N SER A 27 -5.90 5.56 -1.90
CA SER A 27 -7.07 4.69 -2.01
C SER A 27 -7.50 4.12 -0.65
N ALA A 28 -6.55 3.68 0.17
CA ALA A 28 -6.80 3.25 1.54
C ALA A 28 -7.45 4.37 2.36
N GLN A 29 -6.89 5.59 2.29
CA GLN A 29 -7.42 6.75 3.02
C GLN A 29 -8.85 7.10 2.58
N LEU A 30 -9.16 7.02 1.28
CA LEU A 30 -10.51 7.21 0.75
C LEU A 30 -11.48 6.12 1.22
N ALA A 31 -11.01 4.89 1.38
CA ALA A 31 -11.79 3.78 1.95
C ALA A 31 -11.93 3.84 3.49
N GLY A 32 -11.39 4.89 4.13
CA GLY A 32 -11.42 5.04 5.58
C GLY A 32 -10.40 4.18 6.31
N VAL A 33 -9.36 3.70 5.64
CA VAL A 33 -8.23 2.98 6.22
C VAL A 33 -6.99 3.87 6.22
N ARG A 34 -6.45 4.16 7.40
CA ARG A 34 -5.18 4.88 7.55
C ARG A 34 -4.03 3.91 7.68
N LEU A 35 -3.13 3.96 6.70
CA LEU A 35 -1.85 3.27 6.76
C LEU A 35 -0.80 4.16 7.46
N PRO A 36 0.16 3.56 8.20
CA PRO A 36 1.24 4.31 8.82
C PRO A 36 2.04 5.05 7.75
N SER A 37 2.08 6.38 7.80
CA SER A 37 2.79 7.19 6.82
C SER A 37 3.19 8.54 7.40
N SER A 38 4.36 9.04 7.01
CA SER A 38 4.89 10.34 7.45
C SER A 38 5.17 11.25 6.25
N CYS A 39 6.21 10.96 5.46
CA CYS A 39 6.63 11.82 4.33
C CYS A 39 5.70 11.77 3.10
N ARG A 40 4.95 10.68 2.92
CA ARG A 40 4.10 10.39 1.74
C ARG A 40 4.82 10.53 0.37
N ASN A 41 6.15 10.46 0.34
CA ASN A 41 6.96 10.59 -0.87
C ASN A 41 7.96 9.43 -1.07
N GLY A 42 7.87 8.38 -0.26
CA GLY A 42 8.72 7.18 -0.40
C GLY A 42 10.12 7.28 0.22
N THR A 43 10.43 8.30 1.02
CA THR A 43 11.77 8.48 1.63
C THR A 43 11.85 8.06 3.11
N CYS A 44 10.82 8.30 3.92
CA CYS A 44 10.87 8.03 5.37
C CYS A 44 10.81 6.55 5.76
N ARG A 45 10.39 5.67 4.84
CA ARG A 45 10.12 4.23 5.09
C ARG A 45 9.10 3.90 6.18
N THR A 46 8.43 4.87 6.81
CA THR A 46 7.38 4.63 7.83
C THR A 46 6.24 3.75 7.33
N CYS A 47 5.92 3.82 6.03
CA CYS A 47 4.85 3.04 5.44
C CYS A 47 5.28 1.66 4.96
N ILE A 48 6.53 1.26 5.16
CA ILE A 48 7.04 -0.01 4.65
C ILE A 48 6.18 -1.17 5.16
N CYS A 49 5.76 -2.03 4.24
CA CYS A 49 4.99 -3.22 4.55
C CYS A 49 5.36 -4.36 3.61
N ARG A 50 4.92 -5.58 3.95
CA ARG A 50 5.20 -6.76 3.13
C ARG A 50 4.04 -7.06 2.20
N LEU A 51 4.31 -7.19 0.91
CA LEU A 51 3.41 -7.70 -0.11
C LEU A 51 3.40 -9.23 -0.03
N LEU A 52 2.29 -9.78 0.44
CA LEU A 52 2.07 -11.22 0.53
C LEU A 52 1.65 -11.82 -0.82
N ARG A 53 0.94 -11.04 -1.64
CA ARG A 53 0.45 -11.49 -2.95
C ARG A 53 0.21 -10.31 -3.88
N GLY A 54 0.43 -10.53 -5.17
CA GLY A 54 0.16 -9.56 -6.23
C GLY A 54 1.43 -8.85 -6.72
N ARG A 55 1.24 -7.76 -7.45
CA ARG A 55 2.30 -6.95 -8.04
C ARG A 55 1.98 -5.47 -7.97
N VAL A 56 2.98 -4.69 -7.60
CA VAL A 56 2.94 -3.23 -7.57
C VAL A 56 4.04 -2.66 -8.45
N SER A 57 3.80 -1.48 -8.99
CA SER A 57 4.82 -0.67 -9.65
C SER A 57 5.00 0.67 -8.96
N TYR A 58 6.16 1.27 -9.24
CA TYR A 58 6.53 2.58 -8.74
C TYR A 58 6.75 3.50 -9.92
N ARG A 59 6.14 4.68 -9.89
CA ARG A 59 6.38 5.73 -10.90
C ARG A 59 7.59 6.61 -10.58
N ILE A 60 8.23 6.37 -9.44
CA ILE A 60 9.44 7.06 -9.00
C ILE A 60 10.66 6.15 -9.25
N GLU A 61 11.78 6.76 -9.65
CA GLU A 61 13.00 6.05 -10.07
C GLU A 61 13.62 5.22 -8.93
N TRP A 62 13.50 5.69 -7.70
CA TRP A 62 14.00 4.97 -6.53
C TRP A 62 13.11 5.23 -5.29
N PRO A 63 12.13 4.37 -4.99
CA PRO A 63 11.59 4.31 -3.63
C PRO A 63 12.76 3.98 -2.69
N GLY A 64 12.76 4.48 -1.45
CA GLY A 64 13.81 4.19 -0.45
C GLY A 64 13.84 2.73 0.01
N LEU A 65 13.79 1.78 -0.92
CA LEU A 65 13.87 0.34 -0.75
C LEU A 65 15.08 -0.18 -1.52
N SER A 66 15.88 -1.03 -0.89
CA SER A 66 16.94 -1.79 -1.53
C SER A 66 16.36 -2.85 -2.49
N ALA A 67 17.22 -3.39 -3.37
CA ALA A 67 16.81 -4.48 -4.24
C ALA A 67 16.44 -5.75 -3.46
N GLU A 68 17.13 -6.01 -2.34
CA GLU A 68 16.84 -7.12 -1.42
C GLU A 68 15.47 -6.95 -0.76
N GLU A 69 15.15 -5.76 -0.26
CA GLU A 69 13.84 -5.48 0.33
C GLU A 69 12.71 -5.72 -0.69
N LYS A 70 12.90 -5.29 -1.95
CA LYS A 70 11.93 -5.58 -3.02
C LYS A 70 11.81 -7.09 -3.30
N ALA A 71 12.91 -7.83 -3.24
CA ALA A 71 12.93 -9.29 -3.45
C ALA A 71 12.26 -10.04 -2.29
N ASP A 72 12.42 -9.55 -1.05
CA ASP A 72 11.74 -10.03 0.15
C ASP A 72 10.24 -9.67 0.19
N GLY A 73 9.78 -8.91 -0.80
CA GLY A 73 8.39 -8.49 -0.94
C GLY A 73 8.05 -7.24 -0.14
N PHE A 74 9.01 -6.46 0.34
CA PHE A 74 8.73 -5.17 0.97
C PHE A 74 8.35 -4.11 -0.07
N ILE A 75 7.32 -3.33 0.27
CA ILE A 75 6.77 -2.28 -0.58
C ILE A 75 6.49 -0.99 0.19
N LEU A 76 6.42 0.13 -0.53
CA LEU A 76 6.02 1.44 0.00
C LEU A 76 4.64 1.85 -0.53
N PRO A 77 3.53 1.51 0.16
CA PRO A 77 2.16 1.81 -0.29
C PRO A 77 1.89 3.31 -0.47
N CYS A 78 2.71 4.20 0.10
CA CYS A 78 2.59 5.65 -0.13
C CYS A 78 2.86 6.09 -1.57
N VAL A 79 3.61 5.31 -2.34
CA VAL A 79 4.03 5.61 -3.72
C VAL A 79 3.92 4.40 -4.64
N ALA A 80 3.41 3.27 -4.13
CA ALA A 80 3.14 2.06 -4.90
C ALA A 80 1.79 2.17 -5.60
N TYR A 81 1.75 1.72 -6.85
CA TYR A 81 0.55 1.62 -7.68
C TYR A 81 0.25 0.14 -7.87
N ALA A 82 -1.03 -0.24 -7.75
CA ALA A 82 -1.43 -1.62 -7.98
C ALA A 82 -1.40 -1.95 -9.48
N GLU A 83 -0.90 -3.13 -9.82
CA GLU A 83 -0.99 -3.71 -11.16
C GLU A 83 -1.84 -4.99 -11.20
N SER A 84 -2.27 -5.45 -10.03
CA SER A 84 -3.08 -6.66 -9.84
C SER A 84 -3.72 -6.61 -8.45
N ASN A 85 -4.59 -7.58 -8.15
CA ASN A 85 -5.13 -7.73 -6.80
C ASN A 85 -4.00 -8.03 -5.80
N LEU A 86 -3.96 -7.27 -4.70
CA LEU A 86 -2.88 -7.30 -3.74
C LEU A 86 -3.33 -7.84 -2.39
N VAL A 87 -2.42 -8.50 -1.70
CA VAL A 87 -2.55 -8.81 -0.27
C VAL A 87 -1.31 -8.24 0.41
N ILE A 88 -1.49 -7.33 1.35
CA ILE A 88 -0.42 -6.62 2.05
C ILE A 88 -0.55 -6.80 3.56
N ASP A 89 0.58 -6.96 4.22
CA ASP A 89 0.65 -7.17 5.66
C ASP A 89 0.98 -5.87 6.39
N ILE A 90 -0.03 -5.28 7.04
CA ILE A 90 0.08 -4.01 7.75
C ILE A 90 -0.58 -4.14 9.13
N PRO A 91 0.13 -4.67 10.13
CA PRO A 91 -0.42 -4.81 11.49
C PRO A 91 -0.80 -3.47 12.14
N ASN A 92 -0.15 -2.37 11.71
CA ASN A 92 -0.36 -1.02 12.24
C ASN A 92 -1.37 -0.18 11.44
N ALA A 93 -2.16 -0.79 10.54
CA ALA A 93 -3.22 -0.07 9.86
C ALA A 93 -4.36 0.24 10.84
N VAL A 94 -4.97 1.42 10.69
CA VAL A 94 -6.08 1.88 11.56
C VAL A 94 -7.28 2.20 10.68
N ARG A 95 -8.46 1.62 10.95
CA ARG A 95 -9.68 1.94 10.22
C ARG A 95 -10.47 2.98 11.00
N HIS A 96 -11.00 3.98 10.30
CA HIS A 96 -11.78 5.05 10.91
C HIS A 96 -13.08 4.54 11.57
N ALA A 97 -13.55 3.35 11.18
CA ALA A 97 -14.69 2.67 11.79
C ALA A 97 -14.45 2.24 13.24
N ASP A 98 -13.18 2.10 13.67
CA ASP A 98 -12.83 1.67 15.04
C ASP A 98 -12.83 2.84 16.05
N VAL A 99 -13.15 4.07 15.61
CA VAL A 99 -13.12 5.31 16.43
C VAL A 99 -14.54 5.83 16.72
N SER A 100 -15.52 4.93 16.89
CA SER A 100 -16.88 5.29 17.37
C SER A 100 -17.08 4.92 18.83
#